data_AF-A0A7W7HRN0-F1
#
_entry.id   AF-A0A7W7HRN0-F1
#
_cell.length_a   1.000
_cell.length_b   1.000
_cell.length_c   1.000
_cell.angle_alpha   90.00
_cell.angle_beta   90.00
_cell.angle_gamma   90.00
#
_symmetry.space_group_name_H-M   'P 1'
#
loop_
_entity.id
_entity.type
_entity.pdbx_description
1 polymer ?
#
loop_
_entity_poly.entity_id
_entity_poly.type
_entity_poly.pdbx_seq_one_letter_code
_entity_poly.pdbx_strand_id
1 'polypeptide(L)'
;MIEPTDLPPTQYLVMEVLAARYRLGEQAWTFPSTLRPVMQALAEKQLIGWKSGTAPASILAWLTDAGRKHSLMPGYVPPIHATPPQ
;
A
#
# COMPACT_ATOMS: atom_id res chain seq x y z
N MET A 1 -11.66 -12.91 -5.35
CA MET A 1 -10.69 -11.99 -5.98
C MET A 1 -11.12 -10.59 -5.57
N ILE A 2 -10.22 -9.80 -5.00
CA ILE A 2 -10.47 -8.41 -4.61
C ILE A 2 -9.98 -7.58 -5.79
N GLU A 3 -10.87 -6.84 -6.45
CA GLU A 3 -10.49 -6.00 -7.59
C GLU A 3 -9.74 -4.74 -7.09
N PRO A 4 -8.89 -4.11 -7.92
CA PRO A 4 -8.18 -2.87 -7.56
C PRO A 4 -9.10 -1.74 -7.05
N THR A 5 -10.40 -1.85 -7.33
CA THR A 5 -11.50 -0.96 -6.92
C THR A 5 -11.97 -1.14 -5.47
N ASP A 6 -11.52 -2.16 -4.73
CA ASP A 6 -12.05 -2.49 -3.40
C ASP A 6 -11.31 -1.80 -2.23
N LEU A 7 -10.22 -1.10 -2.51
CA LEU A 7 -9.49 -0.32 -1.50
C LEU A 7 -9.86 1.16 -1.59
N PRO A 8 -10.12 1.84 -0.46
CA PRO A 8 -10.16 3.29 -0.41
C PRO A 8 -8.89 3.90 -1.02
N PRO A 9 -8.96 5.09 -1.66
CA PRO A 9 -7.84 5.66 -2.41
C PRO A 9 -6.53 5.74 -1.61
N THR A 10 -6.59 6.14 -0.34
CA THR A 10 -5.39 6.22 0.52
C THR A 10 -4.80 4.85 0.85
N GLN A 11 -5.64 3.83 1.04
CA GLN A 11 -5.17 2.45 1.26
C GLN A 11 -4.48 1.92 0.00
N TYR A 12 -5.05 2.19 -1.17
CA TYR A 12 -4.45 1.84 -2.45
C TYR A 12 -3.09 2.52 -2.64
N LEU A 13 -2.98 3.84 -2.40
CA LEU A 13 -1.71 4.56 -2.50
C LEU A 13 -0.61 4.02 -1.57
N VAL A 14 -0.97 3.61 -0.34
CA VAL A 14 0.00 2.97 0.57
C VAL A 14 0.51 1.65 -0.01
N MET A 15 -0.37 0.82 -0.57
CA MET A 15 0.01 -0.43 -1.23
C MET A 15 0.93 -0.18 -2.43
N GLU A 16 0.61 0.82 -3.24
CA GLU A 16 1.40 1.24 -4.40
C GLU A 16 2.82 1.68 -4.01
N VAL A 17 2.95 2.52 -2.99
CA VAL A 17 4.25 2.96 -2.47
C VAL A 17 5.06 1.76 -1.97
N LEU A 18 4.45 0.87 -1.20
CA LEU A 18 5.13 -0.33 -0.71
C LEU A 18 5.55 -1.26 -1.85
N ALA A 19 4.72 -1.42 -2.88
CA ALA A 19 5.03 -2.22 -4.06
C ALA A 19 6.18 -1.60 -4.88
N ALA A 20 6.19 -0.27 -5.05
CA ALA A 20 7.28 0.44 -5.71
C ALA A 20 8.60 0.26 -4.94
N ARG A 21 8.58 0.39 -3.62
CA ARG A 21 9.75 0.19 -2.75
C ARG A 21 10.27 -1.24 -2.80
N TYR A 22 9.37 -2.22 -2.75
CA TYR A 22 9.73 -3.62 -2.88
C TYR A 22 10.45 -3.93 -4.20
N ARG A 23 9.99 -3.35 -5.33
CA ARG A 23 10.65 -3.49 -6.63
C ARG A 23 12.05 -2.89 -6.68
N LEU A 24 12.35 -1.91 -5.82
CA LEU A 24 13.69 -1.34 -5.63
C LEU A 24 14.55 -2.13 -4.64
N GLY A 25 14.05 -3.26 -4.11
CA GLY A 25 14.72 -4.09 -3.12
C GLY A 25 14.48 -3.67 -1.67
N GLU A 26 13.70 -2.60 -1.43
CA GLU A 26 13.36 -2.14 -0.10
C GLU A 26 12.16 -2.92 0.47
N GLN A 27 12.38 -3.73 1.50
CA GLN A 27 11.35 -4.60 2.07
C GLN A 27 10.31 -3.85 2.93
N ALA A 28 10.66 -2.66 3.43
CA ALA A 28 9.83 -1.87 4.31
C ALA A 28 10.00 -0.38 4.00
N TRP A 29 8.96 0.41 4.29
CA TRP A 29 8.97 1.85 4.09
C TRP A 29 8.33 2.57 5.27
N THR A 30 8.81 3.79 5.51
CA THR A 30 8.34 4.64 6.62
C THR A 30 7.26 5.60 6.14
N PHE A 31 6.17 5.67 6.89
CA PHE A 31 5.04 6.58 6.68
C PHE A 31 4.82 7.50 7.88
N PRO A 32 4.15 8.64 7.71
CA PRO A 32 3.71 9.48 8.82
C PRO A 32 2.71 8.75 9.74
N SER A 33 2.78 8.99 11.05
CA SER A 33 1.88 8.38 12.04
C SER A 33 0.41 8.79 11.87
N THR A 34 0.13 9.87 11.15
CA THR A 34 -1.24 10.29 10.78
C THR A 34 -1.97 9.24 9.94
N LEU A 35 -1.23 8.34 9.27
CA LEU A 35 -1.80 7.23 8.50
C LEU A 35 -2.10 5.99 9.35
N ARG A 36 -1.97 6.04 10.68
CA ARG A 36 -2.24 4.90 11.56
C ARG A 36 -3.59 4.20 11.31
N PRO A 37 -4.72 4.91 11.11
CA PRO A 37 -5.99 4.24 10.81
C PRO A 37 -5.96 3.46 9.49
N VAL A 38 -5.24 4.00 8.49
CA VAL A 38 -5.05 3.36 7.19
C VAL A 38 -4.19 2.09 7.33
N MET A 39 -3.12 2.15 8.12
CA MET A 39 -2.25 1.01 8.38
C MET A 39 -2.98 -0.10 9.12
N GLN A 40 -3.82 0.27 10.10
CA GLN A 40 -4.65 -0.68 10.83
C GLN A 40 -5.65 -1.39 9.90
N ALA A 41 -6.39 -0.64 9.07
CA ALA A 41 -7.36 -1.22 8.13
C ALA A 41 -6.71 -2.17 7.11
N LEU A 42 -5.51 -1.83 6.61
CA LEU A 42 -4.75 -2.71 5.71
C LEU A 42 -4.21 -3.96 6.42
N ALA A 43 -3.81 -3.84 7.69
CA ALA A 43 -3.35 -4.96 8.49
C ALA A 43 -4.48 -5.92 8.86
N GLU A 44 -5.68 -5.41 9.14
CA GLU A 44 -6.90 -6.22 9.35
C GLU A 44 -7.25 -7.04 8.10
N LYS A 45 -6.97 -6.51 6.90
CA LYS A 45 -7.05 -7.23 5.62
C LYS A 45 -5.85 -8.16 5.35
N GLN A 46 -4.91 -8.26 6.28
CA GLN A 46 -3.66 -9.04 6.18
C GLN A 46 -2.77 -8.65 4.99
N LEU A 47 -2.91 -7.44 4.44
CA LEU A 47 -2.15 -6.97 3.28
C LEU A 47 -0.78 -6.41 3.67
N ILE A 48 -0.67 -5.84 4.87
CA ILE A 48 0.59 -5.27 5.37
C ILE A 48 0.87 -5.73 6.80
N GLY A 49 2.14 -5.71 7.18
CA GLY A 49 2.55 -5.59 8.58
C GLY A 49 2.99 -4.16 8.85
N TRP A 50 2.83 -3.69 10.09
CA TRP A 50 3.33 -2.39 10.50
C TRP A 50 3.70 -2.36 11.99
N LYS A 51 4.59 -1.43 12.35
CA LYS A 51 4.95 -1.10 13.73
C LYS A 51 5.32 0.38 13.85
N SER A 52 5.37 0.90 15.07
CA SER A 52 5.92 2.24 15.32
C SER A 52 7.35 2.34 14.78
N GLY A 53 7.63 3.41 14.06
CA GLY A 53 8.98 3.69 13.56
C GLY A 53 9.91 4.18 14.66
N THR A 54 11.21 4.16 14.40
CA THR A 54 12.24 4.68 15.32
C THR A 54 12.28 6.20 15.35
N ALA A 55 11.85 6.86 14.27
CA ALA A 55 11.73 8.31 14.22
C ALA A 55 10.41 8.78 14.85
N PRO A 56 10.40 9.95 15.52
CA PRO A 56 9.17 10.54 16.05
C PRO A 56 8.08 10.65 14.96
N ALA A 57 6.83 10.39 15.34
CA ALA A 57 5.66 10.49 14.46
C ALA A 57 5.75 9.66 13.16
N SER A 58 6.40 8.50 13.22
CA SER A 58 6.55 7.61 12.06
C SER A 58 6.04 6.18 12.31
N ILE A 59 5.66 5.51 11.23
CA ILE A 59 5.25 4.12 11.18
C ILE A 59 6.11 3.40 10.15
N LEU A 60 6.68 2.26 10.51
CA LEU A 60 7.33 1.37 9.55
C LEU A 60 6.32 0.32 9.08
N ALA A 61 6.12 0.20 7.76
CA ALA A 61 5.21 -0.77 7.16
C ALA A 61 5.90 -1.61 6.08
N TRP A 62 5.39 -2.82 5.84
CA TRP A 62 5.89 -3.75 4.82
C TRP A 62 4.75 -4.61 4.25
N LEU A 63 4.93 -5.11 3.02
CA LEU A 63 3.95 -6.03 2.42
C LEU A 63 4.06 -7.42 3.07
N THR A 64 2.91 -8.00 3.42
CA THR A 64 2.83 -9.43 3.70
C THR A 64 2.92 -10.23 2.41
N ASP A 65 2.97 -11.56 2.52
CA ASP A 65 2.88 -12.45 1.37
C ASP A 65 1.59 -12.22 0.56
N ALA A 66 0.47 -11.99 1.25
CA ALA A 66 -0.80 -11.65 0.63
C ALA A 66 -0.76 -10.27 -0.05
N GLY A 67 -0.18 -9.26 0.60
CA GLY A 67 0.00 -7.93 0.03
C GLY A 67 0.90 -7.91 -1.21
N ARG A 68 1.95 -8.74 -1.23
CA ARG A 68 2.81 -8.92 -2.40
C ARG A 68 2.04 -9.56 -3.54
N LYS A 69 1.29 -10.64 -3.30
CA LYS A 69 0.43 -11.24 -4.32
C LYS A 69 -0.60 -10.24 -4.85
N HIS A 70 -1.19 -9.43 -3.97
CA HIS A 70 -2.16 -8.41 -4.37
C HIS A 70 -1.54 -7.32 -5.27
N SER A 71 -0.34 -6.83 -4.94
CA SER A 71 0.21 -5.59 -5.55
C SER A 71 1.28 -5.82 -6.61
N LEU A 72 1.83 -7.03 -6.67
CA LEU A 72 2.87 -7.41 -7.63
C LEU A 72 2.35 -8.31 -8.75
N MET A 73 1.03 -8.53 -8.82
CA MET A 73 0.45 -9.22 -9.98
C MET A 73 0.81 -8.47 -11.27
N PRO A 74 1.24 -9.19 -12.33
CA PRO A 74 1.50 -8.58 -13.62
C PRO A 74 0.21 -7.94 -14.15
N GLY A 75 0.29 -6.67 -14.55
CA GLY A 75 -0.87 -5.92 -15.06
C GLY A 75 -1.15 -4.60 -14.37
N TYR A 76 -0.15 -3.96 -13.74
CA TYR A 76 -0.30 -2.60 -13.22
C TYR A 76 -0.80 -1.65 -14.31
N VAL A 77 -2.02 -1.12 -14.13
CA VAL A 77 -2.58 -0.05 -14.95
C VAL A 77 -2.53 1.23 -14.11
N PRO A 78 -1.83 2.29 -14.57
CA PRO A 78 -1.77 3.57 -13.87
C PRO A 78 -3.18 4.14 -13.60
N PRO A 79 -3.38 4.85 -12.48
CA PRO A 79 -4.70 5.29 -12.01
C PRO A 79 -5.39 6.39 -12.87
N ILE A 80 -4.85 6.75 -14.03
CA ILE A 80 -5.43 7.77 -14.93
C ILE A 80 -5.67 7.17 -16.32
N HIS A 81 -6.82 6.51 -16.47
CA HIS A 81 -7.59 6.51 -17.71
C HIS A 81 -8.91 7.26 -17.46
N ALA A 82 -8.83 8.53 -17.07
CA ALA A 82 -9.98 9.42 -17.20
C ALA A 82 -10.14 9.70 -18.69
N THR A 83 -11.13 9.08 -19.33
CA THR A 83 -11.58 9.44 -20.68
C THR A 83 -11.85 10.95 -20.70
N PRO A 84 -11.30 11.73 -21.64
CA PRO A 84 -11.69 13.13 -21.78
C PRO A 84 -13.20 13.20 -22.08
N PRO A 85 -13.95 14.18 -21.54
CA PRO A 85 -15.33 14.39 -21.95
C PRO A 85 -15.38 14.66 -23.46
N GLN A 86 -16.28 13.97 -24.16
CA GLN A 86 -16.56 14.17 -25.59
C GLN A 86 -17.29 15.50 -25.82
#